data_AF-A0A1X2LY27-F1
#
_entry.id   AF-A0A1X2LY27-F1
#
_cell.length_a   1.000
_cell.length_b   1.000
_cell.length_c   1.000
_cell.angle_alpha   90.00
_cell.angle_beta   90.00
_cell.angle_gamma   90.00
#
_symmetry.space_group_name_H-M   'P 1'
#
loop_
_entity.id
_entity.type
_entity.pdbx_description
1 polymer ?
#
loop_
_entity_poly.entity_id
_entity_poly.type
_entity_poly.pdbx_seq_one_letter_code
_entity_poly.pdbx_strand_id
1 'polypeptide(L)'
;MADAAASPATRQQSPTQRVRRRASRAAGPARSASTNLGTDNGAVEVEVAKAAPKRPVKPLKSVRPPPRRPAHRALVGWISVAAGLLLVAALAGCLTVLVLQHRHAEAAQARDQRFVDTATQTVVNMFSYTPDTIDESVDRFVSGTSGPLRGMLSANNNVDNLKGLFRATNATSEAVINGAALEGVDEVSDNASVLVSVRVTVADIDGVNKPSMPYRLRVIVHEDENGRMTGYDLKYPDGGN
;
A
#
# COMPACT_ATOMS: atom_id res chain seq x y z
N MET A 1 58.69 3.76 3.89
CA MET A 1 58.32 4.50 5.12
C MET A 1 56.83 4.24 5.29
N ALA A 2 56.40 3.25 6.08
CA ALA A 2 56.35 3.25 7.56
C ALA A 2 55.56 4.48 8.06
N ASP A 3 54.50 4.41 8.86
CA ASP A 3 54.20 3.51 9.98
C ASP A 3 52.70 3.61 10.38
N ALA A 4 52.33 2.84 11.41
CA ALA A 4 51.06 2.20 11.71
C ALA A 4 50.03 2.96 12.59
N ALA A 5 48.87 2.30 12.75
CA ALA A 5 47.95 2.24 13.90
C ALA A 5 47.12 3.50 14.25
N ALA A 6 45.85 3.45 14.67
CA ALA A 6 45.11 2.42 15.40
C ALA A 6 43.57 2.54 15.20
N SER A 7 42.86 1.40 15.17
CA SER A 7 41.47 1.24 15.66
C SER A 7 41.52 0.95 17.18
N PRO A 8 40.42 0.81 17.99
CA PRO A 8 39.01 0.56 17.62
C PRO A 8 37.94 1.21 18.55
N ALA A 9 36.64 1.06 18.22
CA ALA A 9 35.57 0.78 19.20
C ALA A 9 34.24 0.43 18.52
N THR A 10 34.04 -0.88 18.33
CA THR A 10 32.78 -1.52 18.01
C THR A 10 31.81 -1.39 19.20
N ARG A 11 30.60 -0.84 19.01
CA ARG A 11 29.48 -1.09 19.93
C ARG A 11 28.57 -2.16 19.34
N GLN A 12 28.78 -3.37 19.85
CA GLN A 12 27.82 -4.47 19.81
C GLN A 12 26.62 -4.09 20.69
N GLN A 13 25.40 -4.24 20.16
CA GLN A 13 24.20 -4.39 20.99
C GLN A 13 23.68 -5.80 20.79
N SER A 14 23.81 -6.59 21.86
CA SER A 14 23.49 -8.00 21.97
C SER A 14 21.98 -8.27 21.90
N PRO A 15 21.55 -9.42 21.35
CA PRO A 15 20.15 -9.80 21.32
C PRO A 15 19.68 -10.30 22.69
N THR A 16 18.58 -9.75 23.19
CA THR A 16 17.95 -10.16 24.44
C THR A 16 17.43 -11.60 24.35
N GLN A 17 18.19 -12.55 24.88
CA GLN A 17 17.87 -13.97 24.91
C GLN A 17 16.72 -14.25 25.88
N ARG A 18 15.62 -14.83 25.35
CA ARG A 18 14.41 -15.21 26.09
C ARG A 18 14.70 -16.38 27.03
N VAL A 19 14.72 -16.13 28.34
CA VAL A 19 14.92 -17.16 29.38
C VAL A 19 13.73 -18.12 29.41
N ARG A 20 13.94 -19.38 29.01
CA ARG A 20 12.96 -20.47 29.16
C ARG A 20 12.93 -20.91 30.63
N ARG A 21 11.81 -20.60 31.30
CA ARG A 21 11.51 -21.01 32.67
C ARG A 21 11.37 -22.55 32.72
N ARG A 22 12.42 -23.27 33.16
CA ARG A 22 12.35 -24.71 33.44
C ARG A 22 11.52 -24.93 34.71
N ALA A 23 10.55 -25.83 34.63
CA ALA A 23 9.79 -26.29 35.78
C ALA A 23 10.69 -27.15 36.68
N SER A 24 10.95 -26.68 37.90
CA SER A 24 11.51 -27.51 38.97
C SER A 24 10.37 -28.31 39.61
N ARG A 25 10.47 -29.65 39.56
CA ARG A 25 9.67 -30.54 40.40
C ARG A 25 10.50 -30.91 41.61
N ALA A 26 9.95 -30.74 42.82
CA ALA A 26 10.57 -31.23 44.04
C ALA A 26 10.63 -32.77 43.98
N ALA A 27 11.82 -33.32 44.22
CA ALA A 27 12.04 -34.75 44.38
C ALA A 27 11.30 -35.24 45.63
N GLY A 28 10.50 -36.30 45.48
CA GLY A 28 9.85 -36.96 46.62
C GLY A 28 10.89 -37.61 47.54
N PRO A 29 10.61 -37.73 48.85
CA PRO A 29 11.53 -38.38 49.77
C PRO A 29 11.55 -39.90 49.56
N ALA A 30 12.75 -40.43 49.40
CA ALA A 30 13.03 -41.85 49.34
C ALA A 30 12.82 -42.52 50.71
N ARG A 31 12.28 -43.73 50.68
CA ARG A 31 12.08 -44.62 51.83
C ARG A 31 13.34 -45.47 52.04
N SER A 32 13.51 -45.93 53.29
CA SER A 32 14.46 -46.94 53.84
C SER A 32 15.50 -46.28 54.76
N ALA A 33 15.84 -46.76 55.95
CA ALA A 33 15.59 -48.03 56.61
C ALA A 33 15.66 -47.85 58.13
N SER A 34 15.07 -48.82 58.81
CA SER A 34 15.07 -49.11 60.25
C SER A 34 16.49 -49.26 60.81
N THR A 35 16.71 -48.86 62.07
CA THR A 35 17.55 -49.58 63.06
C THR A 35 17.20 -49.10 64.47
N ASN A 36 17.09 -50.09 65.36
CA ASN A 36 16.69 -50.05 66.77
C ASN A 36 17.64 -49.22 67.67
N LEU A 37 17.17 -48.84 68.87
CA LEU A 37 17.74 -49.15 70.21
C LEU A 37 17.30 -48.08 71.25
N GLY A 38 16.92 -48.56 72.45
CA GLY A 38 16.55 -47.78 73.64
C GLY A 38 15.05 -47.90 73.90
N THR A 39 14.51 -48.87 74.65
CA THR A 39 14.79 -49.40 76.00
C THR A 39 14.24 -48.51 77.12
N ASP A 40 12.94 -48.62 77.34
CA ASP A 40 12.25 -48.16 78.54
C ASP A 40 10.97 -48.98 78.70
N ASN A 41 11.15 -50.11 79.40
CA ASN A 41 10.10 -50.96 79.92
C ASN A 41 9.43 -50.24 81.10
N GLY A 42 8.22 -49.72 80.89
CA GLY A 42 7.28 -49.36 81.94
C GLY A 42 6.06 -50.27 81.88
N ALA A 43 6.19 -51.47 82.44
CA ALA A 43 5.07 -52.38 82.66
C ALA A 43 4.21 -51.85 83.80
N VAL A 44 2.95 -51.51 83.52
CA VAL A 44 1.88 -51.52 84.54
C VAL A 44 0.69 -52.28 83.97
N GLU A 45 0.62 -53.50 84.46
CA GLU A 45 -0.53 -54.35 84.76
C GLU A 45 -1.94 -53.79 84.51
N VAL A 46 -2.58 -54.38 83.50
CA VAL A 46 -3.95 -54.91 83.43
C VAL A 46 -4.95 -54.47 84.52
N GLU A 47 -6.00 -53.76 84.09
CA GLU A 47 -7.35 -53.95 84.65
C GLU A 47 -8.34 -54.17 83.50
N VAL A 48 -8.75 -55.43 83.31
CA VAL A 48 -9.77 -55.84 82.35
C VAL A 48 -11.13 -55.42 82.90
N ALA A 49 -11.60 -54.25 82.47
CA ALA A 49 -13.00 -53.87 82.65
C ALA A 49 -13.87 -54.64 81.64
N LYS A 50 -14.66 -55.55 82.22
CA LYS A 50 -15.73 -56.38 81.66
C LYS A 50 -16.43 -55.81 80.42
N ALA A 51 -16.42 -56.59 79.34
CA ALA A 51 -17.11 -56.32 78.09
C ALA A 51 -18.65 -56.21 78.27
N ALA A 52 -19.21 -55.07 77.90
CA ALA A 52 -20.65 -54.88 77.70
C ALA A 52 -21.07 -55.39 76.30
N PRO A 53 -22.31 -55.90 76.12
CA PRO A 53 -22.68 -56.67 74.94
C PRO A 53 -22.74 -55.84 73.66
N LYS A 54 -22.15 -56.38 72.59
CA LYS A 54 -22.12 -55.82 71.23
C LYS A 54 -23.54 -55.72 70.66
N ARG A 55 -24.00 -54.51 70.36
CA ARG A 55 -25.17 -54.28 69.49
C ARG A 55 -24.79 -54.55 68.03
N PRO A 56 -25.68 -55.18 67.23
CA PRO A 56 -25.38 -55.52 65.84
C PRO A 56 -25.29 -54.26 64.97
N VAL A 57 -24.16 -54.09 64.28
CA VAL A 57 -23.92 -52.96 63.37
C VAL A 57 -24.64 -53.24 62.05
N LYS A 58 -25.64 -52.41 61.71
CA LYS A 58 -26.29 -52.44 60.39
C LYS A 58 -25.27 -52.06 59.30
N PRO A 59 -25.26 -52.72 58.13
CA PRO A 59 -24.30 -52.38 57.07
C PRO A 59 -24.59 -50.97 56.52
N LEU A 60 -23.55 -50.14 56.48
CA LEU A 60 -23.60 -48.80 55.89
C LEU A 60 -23.83 -48.92 54.38
N LYS A 61 -24.90 -48.30 53.89
CA LYS A 61 -25.19 -48.16 52.45
C LYS A 61 -24.02 -47.45 51.76
N SER A 62 -23.52 -48.03 50.67
CA SER A 62 -22.47 -47.40 49.85
C SER A 62 -22.92 -46.02 49.36
N VAL A 63 -22.16 -44.98 49.70
CA VAL A 63 -22.39 -43.61 49.24
C VAL A 63 -22.11 -43.56 47.73
N ARG A 64 -23.15 -43.34 46.92
CA ARG A 64 -23.04 -43.12 45.48
C ARG A 64 -22.40 -41.75 45.24
N PRO A 65 -21.43 -41.60 44.33
CA PRO A 65 -20.80 -40.31 44.06
C PRO A 65 -21.82 -39.32 43.49
N PRO A 66 -21.73 -38.02 43.87
CA PRO A 66 -22.73 -37.02 43.51
C PRO A 66 -22.80 -36.79 41.99
N PRO A 67 -24.00 -36.47 41.46
CA PRO A 67 -24.18 -36.26 40.03
C PRO A 67 -23.34 -35.08 39.54
N ARG A 68 -22.53 -35.31 38.50
CA ARG A 68 -21.74 -34.26 37.85
C ARG A 68 -22.69 -33.23 37.21
N ARG A 69 -22.49 -31.94 37.50
CA ARG A 69 -23.25 -30.84 36.90
C ARG A 69 -23.14 -30.86 35.38
N PRO A 70 -24.23 -30.64 34.63
CA PRO A 70 -24.16 -30.54 33.17
C PRO A 70 -23.36 -29.29 32.78
N ALA A 71 -22.42 -29.45 31.85
CA ALA A 71 -21.66 -28.32 31.31
C ALA A 71 -22.61 -27.35 30.58
N HIS A 72 -22.44 -26.04 30.76
CA HIS A 72 -23.23 -24.98 30.12
C HIS A 72 -22.92 -24.82 28.61
N ARG A 73 -22.97 -25.92 27.84
CA ARG A 73 -22.56 -25.98 26.43
C ARG A 73 -23.38 -25.04 25.54
N ALA A 74 -24.67 -24.87 25.82
CA ALA A 74 -25.54 -23.96 25.08
C ALA A 74 -25.11 -22.49 25.25
N LEU A 75 -24.74 -22.08 26.47
CA LEU A 75 -24.29 -20.71 26.75
C LEU A 75 -22.94 -20.41 26.10
N VAL A 76 -22.01 -21.38 26.13
CA VAL A 76 -20.74 -21.27 25.39
C VAL A 76 -20.97 -21.21 23.87
N GLY A 77 -21.93 -21.99 23.36
CA GLY A 77 -22.36 -21.94 21.95
C GLY A 77 -22.84 -20.55 21.55
N TRP A 78 -23.76 -19.95 22.30
CA TRP A 78 -24.27 -18.60 22.04
C TRP A 78 -23.18 -17.53 22.10
N ILE A 79 -22.27 -17.59 23.09
CA ILE A 79 -21.14 -16.65 23.18
C ILE A 79 -20.22 -16.80 21.98
N SER A 80 -19.94 -18.02 21.52
CA SER A 80 -19.09 -18.25 20.35
C SER A 80 -19.72 -17.69 19.06
N VAL A 81 -21.03 -17.82 18.90
CA VAL A 81 -21.78 -17.23 17.78
C VAL A 81 -21.75 -15.71 17.84
N ALA A 82 -22.01 -15.13 19.02
CA ALA A 82 -21.95 -13.68 19.20
C ALA A 82 -20.54 -13.13 18.93
N ALA A 83 -19.49 -13.78 19.44
CA ALA A 83 -18.11 -13.43 19.17
C ALA A 83 -17.77 -13.57 17.68
N GLY A 84 -18.25 -14.63 17.01
CA GLY A 84 -18.08 -14.82 15.57
C GLY A 84 -18.74 -13.71 14.76
N LEU A 85 -19.98 -13.35 15.09
CA LEU A 85 -20.71 -12.24 14.45
C LEU A 85 -19.98 -10.90 14.63
N LEU A 86 -19.47 -10.62 15.83
CA LEU A 86 -18.68 -9.41 16.09
C LEU A 86 -17.40 -9.38 15.26
N LEU A 87 -16.70 -10.51 15.14
CA LEU A 87 -15.50 -10.61 14.29
C LEU A 87 -15.83 -10.39 12.82
N VAL A 88 -16.91 -10.99 12.31
CA VAL A 88 -17.35 -10.80 10.92
C VAL A 88 -17.74 -9.34 10.67
N ALA A 89 -18.47 -8.71 11.59
CA ALA A 89 -18.82 -7.29 11.49
C ALA A 89 -17.58 -6.39 11.50
N ALA A 90 -16.59 -6.68 12.35
CA ALA A 90 -15.33 -5.95 12.39
C ALA A 90 -14.53 -6.12 11.09
N LEU A 91 -14.45 -7.34 10.54
CA LEU A 91 -13.79 -7.60 9.26
C LEU A 91 -14.50 -6.91 8.09
N ALA A 92 -15.84 -6.95 8.05
CA ALA A 92 -16.63 -6.26 7.03
C ALA A 92 -16.45 -4.74 7.10
N GLY A 93 -16.42 -4.17 8.31
CA GLY A 93 -16.10 -2.76 8.52
C GLY A 93 -14.71 -2.38 8.02
N CYS A 94 -13.70 -3.18 8.37
CA CYS A 94 -12.32 -2.98 7.90
C CYS A 94 -12.23 -3.05 6.37
N LEU A 95 -12.85 -4.06 5.74
CA LEU A 95 -12.89 -4.20 4.29
C LEU A 95 -13.55 -2.99 3.63
N THR A 96 -14.66 -2.49 4.19
CA THR A 96 -15.36 -1.32 3.66
C THR A 96 -14.46 -0.08 3.65
N VAL A 97 -13.75 0.18 4.76
CA VAL A 97 -12.81 1.30 4.86
C VAL A 97 -11.67 1.17 3.84
N LEU A 98 -11.10 -0.03 3.70
CA LEU A 98 -10.04 -0.30 2.73
C LEU A 98 -10.51 -0.06 1.29
N VAL A 99 -11.71 -0.51 0.94
CA VAL A 99 -12.29 -0.29 -0.39
C VAL A 99 -12.49 1.20 -0.66
N LEU A 100 -13.00 1.97 0.30
CA LEU A 100 -13.17 3.41 0.14
C LEU A 100 -11.83 4.13 -0.06
N GLN A 101 -10.83 3.82 0.77
CA GLN A 101 -9.48 4.38 0.62
C GLN A 101 -8.86 4.03 -0.73
N HIS A 102 -9.02 2.78 -1.16
CA HIS A 102 -8.53 2.33 -2.45
C HIS A 102 -9.19 3.09 -3.61
N ARG A 103 -10.51 3.29 -3.56
CA ARG A 103 -11.25 4.05 -4.57
C ARG A 103 -10.80 5.52 -4.64
N HIS A 104 -10.52 6.15 -3.50
CA HIS A 104 -9.99 7.51 -3.48
C HIS A 104 -8.58 7.58 -4.07
N ALA A 105 -7.71 6.63 -3.73
CA ALA A 105 -6.37 6.56 -4.29
C ALA A 105 -6.39 6.30 -5.81
N GLU A 106 -7.25 5.39 -6.28
CA GLU A 106 -7.46 5.13 -7.71
C GLU A 106 -8.00 6.37 -8.44
N ALA A 107 -8.93 7.11 -7.84
CA ALA A 107 -9.48 8.32 -8.44
C ALA A 107 -8.41 9.41 -8.61
N ALA A 108 -7.55 9.61 -7.60
CA ALA A 108 -6.43 10.54 -7.68
C ALA A 108 -5.42 10.12 -8.76
N GLN A 109 -5.01 8.85 -8.76
CA GLN A 109 -4.07 8.33 -9.76
C GLN A 109 -4.65 8.40 -11.19
N ALA A 110 -5.95 8.14 -11.35
CA ALA A 110 -6.62 8.25 -12.64
C ALA A 110 -6.67 9.72 -13.13
N ARG A 111 -6.83 10.69 -12.21
CA ARG A 111 -6.76 12.12 -12.55
C ARG A 111 -5.34 12.50 -12.99
N ASP A 112 -4.33 12.09 -12.23
CA ASP A 112 -2.91 12.32 -12.56
C ASP A 112 -2.54 11.75 -13.93
N GLN A 113 -2.99 10.53 -14.23
CA GLN A 113 -2.75 9.91 -15.54
C GLN A 113 -3.42 10.70 -16.67
N ARG A 114 -4.64 11.21 -16.48
CA ARG A 114 -5.33 12.03 -17.50
C ARG A 114 -4.57 13.33 -17.79
N PHE A 115 -3.92 13.94 -16.81
CA PHE A 115 -3.05 15.10 -17.07
C PHE A 115 -1.88 14.72 -17.98
N VAL A 116 -1.22 13.60 -17.69
CA VAL A 116 -0.11 13.08 -18.50
C VAL A 116 -0.57 12.74 -19.92
N ASP A 117 -1.71 12.05 -20.05
CA ASP A 117 -2.28 11.66 -21.33
C ASP A 117 -2.67 12.88 -22.16
N THR A 118 -3.29 13.89 -21.53
CA THR A 118 -3.67 15.13 -22.19
C THR A 118 -2.44 15.89 -22.67
N ALA A 119 -1.42 16.05 -21.82
CA ALA A 119 -0.17 16.70 -22.20
C ALA A 119 0.49 15.99 -23.39
N THR A 120 0.56 14.67 -23.33
CA THR A 120 1.10 13.82 -24.39
C THR A 120 0.34 14.01 -25.68
N GLN A 121 -1.00 13.98 -25.62
CA GLN A 121 -1.87 14.19 -26.78
C GLN A 121 -1.70 15.59 -27.37
N THR A 122 -1.60 16.64 -26.54
CA THR A 122 -1.36 18.01 -27.01
C THR A 122 -0.04 18.10 -27.78
N VAL A 123 1.03 17.49 -27.27
CA VAL A 123 2.35 17.47 -27.94
C VAL A 123 2.30 16.69 -29.25
N VAL A 124 1.63 15.53 -29.27
CA VAL A 124 1.43 14.75 -30.50
C VAL A 124 0.64 15.56 -31.52
N ASN A 125 -0.46 16.20 -31.11
CA ASN A 125 -1.28 17.06 -31.99
C ASN A 125 -0.50 18.25 -32.53
N MET A 126 0.46 18.80 -31.77
CA MET A 126 1.27 19.93 -32.18
C MET A 126 2.30 19.56 -33.27
N PHE A 127 2.90 18.39 -33.16
CA PHE A 127 4.00 17.96 -34.04
C PHE A 127 3.59 16.96 -35.13
N SER A 128 2.36 16.45 -35.11
CA SER A 128 1.90 15.46 -36.08
C SER A 128 0.95 16.08 -37.09
N TYR A 129 1.34 16.06 -38.36
CA TYR A 129 0.51 16.52 -39.47
C TYR A 129 0.95 15.88 -40.78
N THR A 130 0.03 15.82 -41.74
CA THR A 130 0.31 15.45 -43.13
C THR A 130 -0.16 16.59 -44.04
N PRO A 131 0.37 16.72 -45.27
CA PRO A 131 -0.07 17.76 -46.21
C PRO A 131 -1.59 17.79 -46.45
N ASP A 132 -2.24 16.63 -46.45
CA ASP A 132 -3.67 16.50 -46.73
C ASP A 132 -4.56 16.84 -45.51
N THR A 133 -4.00 16.79 -44.29
CA THR A 133 -4.74 16.94 -43.04
C THR A 133 -4.34 18.19 -42.26
N ILE A 134 -3.68 19.17 -42.89
CA ILE A 134 -3.15 20.36 -42.20
C ILE A 134 -4.26 21.11 -41.47
N ASP A 135 -5.39 21.36 -42.13
CA ASP A 135 -6.47 22.14 -41.53
C ASP A 135 -7.01 21.47 -40.27
N GLU A 136 -7.33 20.17 -40.37
CA GLU A 136 -7.80 19.37 -39.25
C GLU A 136 -6.75 19.25 -38.13
N SER A 137 -5.47 19.10 -38.48
CA SER A 137 -4.40 18.91 -37.49
C SER A 137 -4.15 20.19 -36.70
N VAL A 138 -4.12 21.34 -37.36
CA VAL A 138 -4.02 22.65 -36.71
C VAL A 138 -5.27 22.93 -35.87
N ASP A 139 -6.47 22.66 -36.39
CA ASP A 139 -7.71 22.90 -35.64
C ASP A 139 -7.82 21.97 -34.43
N ARG A 140 -7.36 20.71 -34.53
CA ARG A 140 -7.27 19.77 -33.40
C ARG A 140 -6.28 20.24 -32.35
N PHE A 141 -5.11 20.72 -32.77
CA PHE A 141 -4.12 21.30 -31.86
C PHE A 141 -4.70 22.51 -31.14
N VAL A 142 -5.21 23.49 -31.88
CA VAL A 142 -5.77 24.72 -31.30
C VAL A 142 -6.96 24.40 -30.41
N SER A 143 -7.91 23.58 -30.85
CA SER A 143 -9.10 23.20 -30.05
C SER A 143 -8.77 22.42 -28.76
N GLY A 144 -7.61 21.76 -28.71
CA GLY A 144 -7.08 21.10 -27.53
C GLY A 144 -6.36 22.02 -26.54
N THR A 145 -6.21 23.31 -26.86
CA THR A 145 -5.57 24.30 -25.98
C THR A 145 -6.58 25.23 -25.31
N SER A 146 -6.17 25.91 -24.25
CA SER A 146 -6.94 26.96 -23.56
C SER A 146 -6.01 28.06 -23.07
N GLY A 147 -6.57 29.04 -22.35
CA GLY A 147 -5.78 30.05 -21.64
C GLY A 147 -4.85 30.89 -22.54
N PRO A 148 -3.68 31.32 -22.02
CA PRO A 148 -2.70 32.11 -22.75
C PRO A 148 -2.21 31.43 -24.04
N LEU A 149 -2.02 30.11 -24.03
CA LEU A 149 -1.57 29.38 -25.22
C LEU A 149 -2.59 29.48 -26.35
N ARG A 150 -3.87 29.23 -26.07
CA ARG A 150 -4.94 29.45 -27.05
C ARG A 150 -4.96 30.89 -27.53
N GLY A 151 -4.85 31.85 -26.61
CA GLY A 151 -4.82 33.28 -26.93
C GLY A 151 -3.73 33.63 -27.93
N MET A 152 -2.51 33.12 -27.75
CA MET A 152 -1.38 33.34 -28.68
C MET A 152 -1.60 32.67 -30.04
N LEU A 153 -2.17 31.45 -30.07
CA LEU A 153 -2.44 30.72 -31.30
C LEU A 153 -3.58 31.34 -32.13
N SER A 154 -4.58 31.93 -31.46
CA SER A 154 -5.73 32.56 -32.12
C SER A 154 -5.54 34.06 -32.39
N ALA A 155 -4.49 34.68 -31.86
CA ALA A 155 -4.18 36.08 -32.13
C ALA A 155 -3.86 36.31 -33.62
N ASN A 156 -4.27 37.45 -34.17
CA ASN A 156 -3.83 37.96 -35.48
C ASN A 156 -3.87 36.95 -36.65
N ASN A 157 -4.88 36.08 -36.71
CA ASN A 157 -5.00 35.02 -37.72
C ASN A 157 -3.78 34.07 -37.76
N ASN A 158 -3.10 33.88 -36.63
CA ASN A 158 -1.96 32.98 -36.52
C ASN A 158 -2.30 31.54 -36.92
N VAL A 159 -3.55 31.09 -36.69
CA VAL A 159 -4.03 29.79 -37.15
C VAL A 159 -3.91 29.63 -38.67
N ASP A 160 -4.35 30.63 -39.44
CA ASP A 160 -4.27 30.58 -40.90
C ASP A 160 -2.83 30.70 -41.39
N ASN A 161 -2.01 31.51 -40.71
CA ASN A 161 -0.58 31.61 -40.99
C ASN A 161 0.13 30.27 -40.77
N LEU A 162 -0.17 29.55 -39.67
CA LEU A 162 0.37 28.22 -39.39
C LEU A 162 -0.03 27.22 -40.48
N LYS A 163 -1.30 27.22 -40.89
CA LYS A 163 -1.77 26.38 -42.01
C LYS A 163 -0.99 26.69 -43.29
N GLY A 164 -0.76 27.97 -43.59
CA GLY A 164 0.05 28.40 -44.73
C GLY A 164 1.50 27.93 -44.67
N LEU A 165 2.16 28.04 -43.52
CA LEU A 165 3.55 27.60 -43.32
C LEU A 165 3.71 26.08 -43.50
N PHE A 166 2.79 25.29 -42.95
CA PHE A 166 2.83 23.84 -43.10
C PHE A 166 2.56 23.41 -44.54
N ARG A 167 1.63 24.08 -45.24
CA ARG A 167 1.35 23.83 -46.67
C ARG A 167 2.56 24.17 -47.54
N ALA A 168 3.26 25.25 -47.24
CA ALA A 168 4.45 25.66 -48.00
C ALA A 168 5.60 24.65 -47.86
N THR A 169 5.67 23.92 -46.75
CA THR A 169 6.75 22.96 -46.48
C THR A 169 6.53 21.62 -47.17
N ASN A 170 5.28 21.25 -47.53
CA ASN A 170 4.91 19.98 -48.17
C ASN A 170 5.55 18.74 -47.52
N ALA A 171 5.64 18.74 -46.20
CA ALA A 171 6.25 17.68 -45.43
C ALA A 171 5.21 16.99 -44.53
N THR A 172 5.43 15.71 -44.26
CA THR A 172 4.72 14.99 -43.20
C THR A 172 5.58 15.03 -41.94
N SER A 173 4.97 15.27 -40.78
CA SER A 173 5.66 15.25 -39.50
C SER A 173 5.00 14.25 -38.58
N GLU A 174 5.81 13.41 -37.94
CA GLU A 174 5.37 12.40 -36.99
C GLU A 174 6.08 12.60 -35.64
N ALA A 175 5.30 12.55 -34.56
CA ALA A 175 5.79 12.71 -33.21
C ALA A 175 5.67 11.41 -32.40
N VAL A 176 6.80 10.92 -31.89
CA VAL A 176 6.86 9.74 -31.04
C VAL A 176 7.25 10.16 -29.63
N ILE A 177 6.44 9.76 -28.65
CA ILE A 177 6.65 10.11 -27.25
C ILE A 177 7.55 9.06 -26.63
N ASN A 178 8.70 9.50 -26.12
CA ASN A 178 9.67 8.62 -25.46
C ASN A 178 9.34 8.43 -23.97
N GLY A 179 8.73 9.45 -23.36
CA GLY A 179 8.33 9.41 -21.98
C GLY A 179 7.59 10.68 -21.57
N ALA A 180 6.68 10.54 -20.63
CA ALA A 180 5.97 11.66 -20.02
C ALA A 180 5.86 11.40 -18.51
N ALA A 181 5.99 12.46 -17.72
CA ALA A 181 5.90 12.39 -16.27
C ALA A 181 5.26 13.65 -15.70
N LEU A 182 4.35 13.45 -14.74
CA LEU A 182 3.77 14.53 -13.96
C LEU A 182 4.84 15.10 -13.00
N GLU A 183 5.09 16.40 -13.09
CA GLU A 183 6.01 17.12 -12.20
C GLU A 183 5.30 17.58 -10.93
N GLY A 184 4.04 18.02 -11.06
CA GLY A 184 3.22 18.42 -9.93
C GLY A 184 1.87 19.01 -10.37
N VAL A 185 0.94 19.10 -9.43
CA VAL A 185 -0.39 19.68 -9.61
C VAL A 185 -0.55 20.85 -8.64
N ASP A 186 -0.96 22.00 -9.15
CA ASP A 186 -1.42 23.14 -8.38
C ASP A 186 -2.95 23.05 -8.22
N GLU A 187 -3.38 22.65 -7.03
CA GLU A 187 -4.81 22.50 -6.68
C GLU A 187 -5.56 23.83 -6.59
N VAL A 188 -4.86 24.98 -6.50
CA VAL A 188 -5.52 26.29 -6.42
C VAL A 188 -5.97 26.76 -7.81
N SER A 189 -5.18 26.45 -8.83
CA SER A 189 -5.43 26.88 -10.21
C SER A 189 -5.85 25.73 -11.14
N ASP A 190 -6.02 24.53 -10.59
CA ASP A 190 -6.31 23.27 -11.31
C ASP A 190 -5.38 23.07 -12.51
N ASN A 191 -4.09 23.36 -12.30
CA ASN A 191 -3.05 23.26 -13.31
C ASN A 191 -2.04 22.17 -12.96
N ALA A 192 -1.74 21.30 -13.91
CA ALA A 192 -0.72 20.27 -13.79
C ALA A 192 0.48 20.59 -14.69
N SER A 193 1.69 20.47 -14.16
CA SER A 193 2.93 20.53 -14.95
C SER A 193 3.36 19.13 -15.34
N VAL A 194 3.50 18.86 -16.63
CA VAL A 194 3.92 17.57 -17.17
C VAL A 194 5.18 17.76 -18.02
N LEU A 195 6.21 16.97 -17.74
CA LEU A 195 7.40 16.89 -18.58
C LEU A 195 7.20 15.83 -19.65
N VAL A 196 7.32 16.22 -20.91
CA VAL A 196 7.16 15.34 -22.07
C VAL A 196 8.46 15.33 -22.88
N SER A 197 8.97 14.14 -23.16
CA SER A 197 10.06 13.91 -24.10
C SER A 197 9.49 13.32 -25.38
N VAL A 198 9.72 14.02 -26.49
CA VAL A 198 9.21 13.65 -27.81
C VAL A 198 10.36 13.61 -28.81
N ARG A 199 10.25 12.73 -29.79
CA ARG A 199 11.10 12.67 -30.96
C ARG A 199 10.24 12.95 -32.19
N VAL A 200 10.63 13.95 -32.96
CA VAL A 200 9.88 14.37 -34.16
C VAL A 200 10.67 13.97 -35.39
N THR A 201 10.01 13.29 -36.32
CA THR A 201 10.57 12.90 -37.62
C THR A 201 9.78 13.58 -38.70
N VAL A 202 10.48 14.29 -39.59
CA VAL A 202 9.86 14.96 -40.73
C VAL A 202 10.21 14.18 -42.00
N ALA A 203 9.21 13.81 -42.78
CA ALA A 203 9.36 13.20 -44.10
C ALA A 203 9.05 14.22 -45.19
N ASP A 204 9.86 14.23 -46.25
CA ASP A 204 9.58 15.01 -47.46
C ASP A 204 8.42 14.40 -48.26
N ILE A 205 7.99 15.05 -49.35
CA ILE A 205 6.91 14.58 -50.24
C ILE A 205 7.19 13.20 -50.85
N ASP A 206 8.47 12.85 -51.03
CA ASP A 206 8.92 11.55 -51.52
C ASP A 206 8.91 10.45 -50.43
N GLY A 207 8.48 10.78 -49.20
CA GLY A 207 8.45 9.86 -48.06
C GLY A 207 9.82 9.60 -47.43
N VAL A 208 10.83 10.41 -47.77
CA VAL A 208 12.18 10.28 -47.21
C VAL A 208 12.25 10.94 -45.84
N ASN A 209 12.50 10.13 -44.80
CA ASN A 209 12.63 10.59 -43.42
C ASN A 209 13.93 11.38 -43.20
N LYS A 210 13.81 12.59 -42.67
CA LYS A 210 14.92 13.38 -42.14
C LYS A 210 15.34 12.85 -40.76
N PRO A 211 16.56 13.16 -40.29
CA PRO A 211 17.00 12.79 -38.95
C PRO A 211 16.01 13.27 -37.88
N SER A 212 15.58 12.36 -37.01
CA SER A 212 14.62 12.69 -35.97
C SER A 212 15.24 13.59 -34.91
N MET A 213 14.54 14.66 -34.53
CA MET A 213 15.00 15.63 -33.54
C MET A 213 14.34 15.37 -32.18
N PRO A 214 15.11 15.31 -31.08
CA PRO A 214 14.54 15.20 -29.75
C PRO A 214 14.13 16.57 -29.20
N TYR A 215 12.95 16.65 -28.61
CA TYR A 215 12.46 17.81 -27.87
C TYR A 215 12.04 17.42 -26.45
N ARG A 216 12.22 18.36 -25.53
CA ARG A 216 11.74 18.27 -24.16
C ARG A 216 10.83 19.47 -23.92
N LEU A 217 9.64 19.19 -23.42
CA LEU A 217 8.61 20.19 -23.21
C LEU A 217 8.09 20.05 -21.78
N ARG A 218 7.86 21.19 -21.14
CA ARG A 218 7.00 21.29 -19.97
C ARG A 218 5.64 21.77 -20.45
N VAL A 219 4.65 20.91 -20.36
CA VAL A 219 3.27 21.18 -20.74
C VAL A 219 2.50 21.52 -19.46
N ILE A 220 1.84 22.66 -19.44
CA ILE A 220 0.88 22.99 -18.39
C ILE A 220 -0.49 22.59 -18.90
N VAL A 221 -1.14 21.69 -18.19
CA VAL A 221 -2.51 21.23 -18.49
C VAL A 221 -3.45 21.84 -17.47
N HIS A 222 -4.52 22.47 -17.95
CA HIS A 222 -5.58 23.01 -17.10
C HIS A 222 -6.82 22.13 -17.17
N GLU A 223 -7.40 21.81 -16.01
CA GLU A 223 -8.70 21.17 -15.89
C GLU A 223 -9.77 22.23 -15.63
N ASP A 224 -10.77 22.32 -16.52
CA ASP A 224 -11.88 23.24 -16.35
C ASP A 224 -12.96 22.69 -15.37
N GLU A 225 -13.96 23.53 -15.07
CA GLU A 225 -15.08 23.17 -14.18
C GLU A 225 -15.89 21.95 -14.65
N ASN A 226 -15.84 21.61 -15.95
CA ASN A 226 -16.51 20.45 -16.53
C ASN A 226 -15.62 19.19 -16.50
N GLY A 227 -14.41 19.27 -15.94
CA GLY A 227 -13.42 18.19 -15.92
C GLY A 227 -12.72 17.98 -17.28
N ARG A 228 -12.80 18.95 -18.19
CA ARG A 228 -12.10 18.90 -19.47
C ARG A 228 -10.67 19.40 -19.29
N MET A 229 -9.72 18.55 -19.63
CA MET A 229 -8.30 18.88 -19.60
C MET A 229 -7.83 19.44 -20.95
N THR A 230 -7.06 20.52 -20.94
CA THR A 230 -6.56 21.20 -22.14
C THR A 230 -5.13 21.72 -21.93
N GLY A 231 -4.35 21.85 -23.01
CA GLY A 231 -3.03 22.48 -22.95
C GLY A 231 -3.17 23.99 -22.70
N TYR A 232 -2.77 24.44 -21.51
CA TYR A 232 -2.90 25.82 -21.06
C TYR A 232 -1.67 26.68 -21.40
N ASP A 233 -0.49 26.10 -21.27
CA ASP A 233 0.79 26.74 -21.56
C ASP A 233 1.85 25.69 -21.93
N LEU A 234 2.89 26.12 -22.66
CA LEU A 234 3.99 25.26 -23.10
C LEU A 234 5.32 25.97 -22.87
N LYS A 235 6.24 25.32 -22.14
CA LYS A 235 7.56 25.89 -21.82
C LYS A 235 8.67 24.95 -22.25
N TYR A 236 9.74 25.53 -22.77
CA TYR A 236 10.99 24.80 -23.03
C TYR A 236 11.85 24.86 -21.76
N PRO A 237 12.07 23.74 -21.06
CA PRO A 237 12.75 23.73 -19.77
C PRO A 237 14.21 24.22 -19.85
N ASP A 238 14.83 24.12 -21.03
CA ASP A 238 16.23 24.50 -21.24
C ASP A 238 16.41 25.80 -22.05
N GLY A 239 15.32 26.48 -22.45
CA GLY A 239 15.36 27.61 -23.40
C GLY A 239 15.76 27.12 -24.81
N GLY A 240 14.83 27.12 -25.76
CA GLY A 240 15.07 26.56 -27.10
C GLY A 240 16.32 27.12 -27.77
N ASN A 241 17.08 26.23 -28.43
CA ASN A 241 18.17 26.61 -29.35
C ASN A 241 17.65 27.44 -30.53
#